data_AF-I1X4W5-F1
#
_entry.id   AF-I1X4W5-F1
#
_cell.length_a   1.000
_cell.length_b   1.000
_cell.length_c   1.000
_cell.angle_alpha   90.00
_cell.angle_beta   90.00
_cell.angle_gamma   90.00
#
_symmetry.space_group_name_H-M   'P 1'
#
loop_
_entity.id
_entity.type
_entity.pdbx_description
1 polymer ?
#
loop_
_entity_poly.entity_id
_entity_poly.type
_entity_poly.pdbx_seq_one_letter_code
_entity_poly.pdbx_strand_id
1 'polypeptide(L)'
;MENADFQTESQEHRLDIIAEFLAFAIHVSDRMTIERFDEAQRVRFMTELAQKCAKHMEDNKRDVIGPGEYRQAFIELLNQRMEDYAEFDYSDEEGPSFGMKRFFGDRVKLCFSGEDQKWTSSQVMDIEAPEILIHLKRATPNLFM
;
A
#
# COMPACT_ATOMS: atom_id res chain seq x y z
N MET A 1 9.89 9.40 -2.06
CA MET A 1 9.51 10.55 -1.21
C MET A 1 10.69 11.40 -0.72
N GLU A 2 11.67 10.88 0.03
CA GLU A 2 12.79 11.73 0.55
C GLU A 2 13.66 12.36 -0.55
N ASN A 3 13.85 11.66 -1.68
CA ASN A 3 14.54 12.20 -2.86
C ASN A 3 13.80 13.39 -3.50
N ALA A 4 12.54 13.62 -3.13
CA ALA A 4 11.72 14.74 -3.55
C ALA A 4 11.54 15.78 -2.42
N ASP A 5 12.44 15.77 -1.43
CA ASP A 5 12.54 16.71 -0.30
C ASP A 5 11.40 16.64 0.74
N PHE A 6 10.57 15.59 0.71
CA PHE A 6 9.57 15.33 1.75
C PHE A 6 10.25 14.87 3.04
N GLN A 7 10.03 15.60 4.13
CA GLN A 7 10.66 15.33 5.41
C GLN A 7 9.78 14.40 6.24
N THR A 8 10.41 13.39 6.85
CA THR A 8 9.77 12.54 7.85
C THR A 8 10.25 12.91 9.23
N GLU A 9 9.32 13.04 10.15
CA GLU A 9 9.59 13.54 11.51
C GLU A 9 10.19 12.46 12.44
N SER A 10 9.93 11.18 12.15
CA SER A 10 10.41 10.06 12.96
C SER A 10 10.42 8.74 12.16
N GLN A 11 11.07 7.71 12.71
CA GLN A 11 11.00 6.35 12.17
C GLN A 11 9.58 5.76 12.25
N GLU A 12 8.82 6.13 13.29
CA GLU A 12 7.41 5.74 13.41
C GLU A 12 6.57 6.34 12.26
N HIS A 13 6.76 7.63 11.96
CA HIS A 13 6.10 8.30 10.86
C HIS A 13 6.42 7.61 9.51
N ARG A 14 7.67 7.19 9.28
CA ARG A 14 8.02 6.40 8.08
C ARG A 14 7.24 5.10 8.00
N LEU A 15 7.08 4.39 9.12
CA LEU A 15 6.32 3.14 9.17
C LEU A 15 4.83 3.34 8.92
N ASP A 16 4.26 4.47 9.34
CA ASP A 16 2.86 4.83 9.05
C ASP A 16 2.65 5.09 7.55
N ILE A 17 3.59 5.78 6.90
CA ILE A 17 3.56 5.96 5.44
C ILE A 17 3.69 4.60 4.74
N ILE A 18 4.63 3.75 5.19
CA ILE A 18 4.83 2.40 4.62
C ILE A 18 3.54 1.56 4.77
N ALA A 19 2.77 1.73 5.84
CA ALA A 19 1.51 1.02 6.02
C ALA A 19 0.49 1.35 4.91
N GLU A 20 0.34 2.64 4.55
CA GLU A 20 -0.52 3.07 3.44
C GLU A 20 -0.01 2.56 2.08
N PHE A 21 1.31 2.59 1.85
CA PHE A 21 1.93 2.04 0.64
C PHE A 21 1.70 0.53 0.51
N LEU A 22 1.87 -0.23 1.59
CA LEU A 22 1.62 -1.66 1.61
C LEU A 22 0.14 -1.96 1.35
N ALA A 23 -0.79 -1.20 1.96
CA ALA A 23 -2.22 -1.39 1.71
C ALA A 23 -2.59 -1.18 0.24
N PHE A 24 -2.06 -0.13 -0.39
CA PHE A 24 -2.24 0.11 -1.83
C PHE A 24 -1.62 -1.02 -2.68
N ALA A 25 -0.38 -1.42 -2.39
CA ALA A 25 0.30 -2.48 -3.14
C ALA A 25 -0.40 -3.84 -3.02
N ILE A 26 -0.92 -4.18 -1.84
CA ILE A 26 -1.68 -5.40 -1.60
C ILE A 26 -2.98 -5.36 -2.42
N HIS A 27 -3.73 -4.25 -2.38
CA HIS A 27 -4.95 -4.10 -3.17
C HIS A 27 -4.68 -4.25 -4.67
N VAL A 28 -3.65 -3.56 -5.19
CA VAL A 28 -3.29 -3.66 -6.61
C VAL A 28 -2.83 -5.08 -6.98
N SER A 29 -2.12 -5.77 -6.09
CA SER A 29 -1.73 -7.16 -6.31
C SER A 29 -2.94 -8.09 -6.43
N ASP A 30 -3.99 -7.86 -5.62
CA ASP A 30 -5.27 -8.56 -5.77
C ASP A 30 -5.87 -8.31 -7.16
N ARG A 31 -5.96 -7.04 -7.58
CA ARG A 31 -6.50 -6.68 -8.91
C ARG A 31 -5.71 -7.26 -10.07
N MET A 32 -4.38 -7.33 -9.97
CA MET A 32 -3.51 -7.93 -10.99
C MET A 32 -3.66 -9.45 -11.11
N THR A 33 -4.18 -10.11 -10.08
CA THR A 33 -4.23 -11.58 -10.00
C THR A 33 -5.65 -12.14 -10.02
N ILE A 34 -6.67 -11.29 -9.87
CA ILE A 34 -8.07 -11.69 -9.74
C ILE A 34 -8.60 -12.54 -10.90
N GLU A 35 -8.20 -12.25 -12.14
CA GLU A 35 -8.61 -13.00 -13.34
C GLU A 35 -7.80 -14.29 -13.55
N ARG A 36 -6.70 -14.47 -12.80
CA ARG A 36 -5.80 -15.62 -12.94
C ARG A 36 -5.95 -16.64 -11.81
N PHE A 37 -6.49 -16.24 -10.67
CA PHE A 37 -6.74 -17.10 -9.54
C PHE A 37 -8.21 -17.54 -9.49
N ASP A 38 -8.43 -18.82 -9.20
CA ASP A 38 -9.72 -19.23 -8.65
C ASP A 38 -9.93 -18.64 -7.24
N GLU A 39 -11.15 -18.71 -6.74
CA GLU A 39 -11.51 -18.14 -5.43
C GLU A 39 -10.61 -18.67 -4.30
N ALA A 40 -10.33 -19.96 -4.29
CA ALA A 40 -9.53 -20.59 -3.24
C ALA A 40 -8.06 -20.18 -3.33
N GLN A 41 -7.51 -20.05 -4.54
CA GLN A 41 -6.17 -19.53 -4.80
C GLN A 41 -6.05 -18.08 -4.36
N ARG A 42 -7.02 -17.24 -4.73
CA ARG A 42 -7.07 -15.83 -4.36
C ARG A 42 -7.12 -15.66 -2.84
N VAL A 43 -8.02 -16.35 -2.16
CA VAL A 43 -8.13 -16.29 -0.69
C VAL A 43 -6.83 -16.71 -0.02
N ARG A 44 -6.21 -17.83 -0.45
CA ARG A 44 -4.93 -18.28 0.09
C ARG A 44 -3.82 -17.24 -0.13
N PHE A 45 -3.67 -16.77 -1.36
CA PHE A 45 -2.62 -15.81 -1.71
C PHE A 45 -2.76 -14.50 -0.95
N MET A 46 -3.96 -13.90 -0.96
CA MET A 46 -4.20 -12.61 -0.30
C MET A 46 -4.07 -12.72 1.22
N THR A 47 -4.52 -13.84 1.81
CA THR A 47 -4.34 -14.09 3.25
C THR A 47 -2.86 -14.17 3.59
N GLU A 48 -2.07 -14.97 2.88
CA GLU A 48 -0.64 -15.11 3.14
C GLU A 48 0.12 -13.80 2.93
N LEU A 49 -0.21 -13.05 1.87
CA LEU A 49 0.40 -11.74 1.60
C LEU A 49 0.11 -10.75 2.74
N ALA A 50 -1.17 -10.63 3.15
CA ALA A 50 -1.58 -9.76 4.24
C ALA A 50 -0.90 -10.14 5.57
N GLN A 51 -0.86 -11.43 5.90
CA GLN A 51 -0.25 -11.90 7.15
C GLN A 51 1.27 -11.67 7.19
N LYS A 52 1.97 -11.88 6.08
CA LYS A 52 3.42 -11.60 6.00
C LYS A 52 3.71 -10.10 6.14
N CYS A 53 2.96 -9.25 5.44
CA CYS A 53 3.10 -7.80 5.57
C CYS A 53 2.80 -7.33 7.00
N ALA A 54 1.73 -7.85 7.62
CA ALA A 54 1.37 -7.52 9.00
C ALA A 54 2.44 -7.93 10.01
N LYS A 55 3.04 -9.11 9.82
CA LYS A 55 4.17 -9.56 10.64
C LYS A 55 5.38 -8.64 10.49
N HIS A 56 5.78 -8.30 9.26
CA HIS A 56 6.91 -7.39 9.04
C HIS A 56 6.66 -6.00 9.64
N MET A 57 5.43 -5.49 9.52
CA MET A 57 5.05 -4.21 10.13
C MET A 57 5.13 -4.28 11.66
N GLU A 58 4.66 -5.38 12.26
CA GLU A 58 4.75 -5.59 13.70
C GLU A 58 6.20 -5.67 14.19
N ASP A 59 7.02 -6.49 13.56
CA ASP A 59 8.44 -6.64 13.92
C ASP A 59 9.13 -5.26 13.84
N ASN A 60 8.95 -4.52 12.74
CA ASN A 60 9.53 -3.19 12.56
C ASN A 60 9.04 -2.16 13.58
N LYS A 61 7.73 -2.09 13.88
CA LYS A 61 7.22 -1.15 14.88
C LYS A 61 7.68 -1.53 16.29
N ARG A 62 7.76 -2.82 16.63
CA ARG A 62 8.31 -3.26 17.93
C ARG A 62 9.75 -2.82 18.11
N ASP A 63 10.56 -2.89 17.06
CA ASP A 63 11.96 -2.46 17.10
C ASP A 63 12.10 -0.94 17.25
N VAL A 64 11.20 -0.15 16.65
CA VAL A 64 11.29 1.32 16.65
C VAL A 64 10.67 1.97 17.89
N ILE A 65 9.49 1.51 18.32
CA ILE A 65 8.68 2.17 19.37
C ILE A 65 8.35 1.26 20.56
N GLY A 66 8.84 0.02 20.58
CA GLY A 66 8.67 -0.91 21.70
C GLY A 66 7.39 -1.75 21.62
N PRO A 67 6.96 -2.42 22.71
CA PRO A 67 5.84 -3.36 22.67
C PRO A 67 4.48 -2.71 22.30
N GLY A 68 3.70 -3.39 21.47
CA GLY A 68 2.34 -2.97 21.10
C GLY A 68 1.63 -3.96 20.17
N GLU A 69 0.34 -3.71 19.89
CA GLU A 69 -0.54 -4.55 19.06
C GLU A 69 -0.53 -4.11 17.58
N TYR A 70 0.65 -4.01 16.98
CA TYR A 70 0.82 -3.41 15.65
C TYR A 70 0.32 -4.29 14.50
N ARG A 71 0.35 -5.62 14.68
CA ARG A 71 -0.18 -6.54 13.67
C ARG A 71 -1.68 -6.33 13.48
N GLN A 72 -2.42 -6.26 14.58
CA GLN A 72 -3.87 -6.02 14.54
C GLN A 72 -4.19 -4.65 13.94
N ALA A 73 -3.46 -3.60 14.36
CA ALA A 73 -3.63 -2.26 13.81
C ALA A 73 -3.39 -2.21 12.28
N PHE A 74 -2.36 -2.89 11.77
CA PHE A 74 -2.12 -2.96 10.33
C PHE A 74 -3.23 -3.73 9.59
N ILE A 75 -3.73 -4.83 10.16
CA ILE A 75 -4.84 -5.60 9.55
C ILE A 75 -6.12 -4.77 9.49
N GLU A 76 -6.43 -3.98 10.51
CA GLU A 76 -7.57 -3.08 10.52
C GLU A 76 -7.45 -1.99 9.44
N LEU A 77 -6.28 -1.36 9.33
CA LEU A 77 -5.98 -0.41 8.27
C LEU A 77 -6.12 -1.06 6.89
N LEU A 78 -5.55 -2.26 6.70
CA LEU A 78 -5.62 -2.97 5.43
C LEU A 78 -7.06 -3.31 5.06
N ASN A 79 -7.87 -3.82 5.99
CA ASN A 79 -9.27 -4.15 5.73
C ASN A 79 -10.07 -2.91 5.29
N GLN A 80 -9.91 -1.79 5.99
CA GLN A 80 -10.56 -0.53 5.60
C GLN A 80 -10.13 -0.11 4.20
N ARG A 81 -8.82 -0.18 3.88
CA ARG A 81 -8.32 0.19 2.55
C ARG A 81 -8.79 -0.77 1.47
N MET A 82 -8.91 -2.06 1.75
CA MET A 82 -9.44 -3.02 0.78
C MET A 82 -10.89 -2.71 0.41
N GLU A 83 -11.71 -2.28 1.39
CA GLU A 83 -13.07 -1.79 1.16
C GLU A 83 -13.06 -0.47 0.38
N ASP A 84 -12.31 0.53 0.84
CA ASP A 84 -12.21 1.85 0.20
C ASP A 84 -11.78 1.73 -1.27
N TYR A 85 -10.76 0.91 -1.55
CA TYR A 85 -10.22 0.75 -2.89
C TYR A 85 -11.13 -0.08 -3.81
N ALA A 86 -12.04 -0.89 -3.26
CA ALA A 86 -12.96 -1.69 -4.06
C ALA A 86 -13.97 -0.84 -4.84
N GLU A 87 -14.18 0.41 -4.44
CA GLU A 87 -15.06 1.38 -5.12
C GLU A 87 -14.44 2.01 -6.38
N PHE A 88 -13.17 1.72 -6.68
CA PHE A 88 -12.49 2.28 -7.85
C PHE A 88 -12.16 1.25 -8.92
N ASP A 89 -12.12 1.73 -10.17
CA ASP A 89 -11.77 0.89 -11.31
C ASP A 89 -10.29 0.55 -11.38
N TYR A 90 -10.01 -0.63 -11.94
CA TYR A 90 -8.69 -1.12 -12.33
C TYR A 90 -8.79 -1.79 -13.70
N SER A 91 -7.81 -1.57 -14.57
CA SER A 91 -7.65 -2.31 -15.83
C SER A 91 -6.23 -2.83 -16.01
N ASP A 92 -6.04 -3.91 -16.77
CA ASP A 92 -4.71 -4.44 -17.04
C ASP A 92 -3.84 -3.48 -17.87
N GLU A 93 -4.46 -2.71 -18.76
CA GLU A 93 -3.78 -1.75 -19.64
C GLU A 93 -3.31 -0.51 -18.84
N GLU A 94 -4.24 0.18 -18.17
CA GLU A 94 -3.98 1.45 -17.51
C GLU A 94 -3.57 1.29 -16.03
N GLY A 95 -3.86 0.14 -15.42
CA GLY A 95 -3.68 -0.12 -14.00
C GLY A 95 -4.79 0.53 -13.16
N PRO A 96 -4.47 1.00 -11.93
CA PRO A 96 -5.45 1.66 -11.07
C PRO A 96 -5.91 2.98 -11.70
N SER A 97 -7.21 3.25 -11.62
CA SER A 97 -7.81 4.49 -12.11
C SER A 97 -7.19 5.74 -11.47
N PHE A 98 -7.39 6.90 -12.10
CA PHE A 98 -6.99 8.19 -11.52
C PHE A 98 -7.59 8.39 -10.12
N GLY A 99 -8.87 8.02 -9.94
CA GLY A 99 -9.55 8.10 -8.64
C GLY A 99 -8.85 7.29 -7.55
N MET A 100 -8.48 6.05 -7.86
CA MET A 100 -7.75 5.18 -6.92
C MET A 100 -6.39 5.76 -6.54
N LYS A 101 -5.61 6.23 -7.52
CA LYS A 101 -4.30 6.87 -7.29
C LYS A 101 -4.42 8.14 -6.45
N ARG A 102 -5.45 8.95 -6.72
CA ARG A 102 -5.74 10.15 -5.93
C ARG A 102 -6.10 9.82 -4.50
N PHE A 103 -6.98 8.82 -4.31
CA PHE A 103 -7.37 8.39 -2.98
C PHE A 103 -6.16 7.91 -2.17
N PHE A 104 -5.28 7.10 -2.78
CA PHE A 104 -4.02 6.69 -2.18
C PHE A 104 -3.16 7.89 -1.78
N GLY A 105 -2.96 8.86 -2.69
CA GLY A 105 -2.25 10.10 -2.38
C GLY A 105 -2.87 10.87 -1.22
N ASP A 106 -4.19 10.94 -1.15
CA ASP A 106 -4.91 11.61 -0.06
C ASP A 106 -4.80 10.86 1.28
N ARG A 107 -4.64 9.53 1.27
CA ARG A 107 -4.36 8.76 2.50
C ARG A 107 -2.94 9.01 3.00
N VAL A 108 -1.94 8.95 2.13
CA VAL A 108 -0.54 9.24 2.49
C VAL A 108 -0.40 10.69 2.97
N LYS A 109 -1.10 11.63 2.34
CA LYS A 109 -1.14 13.04 2.74
C LYS A 109 -1.58 13.23 4.20
N LEU A 110 -2.42 12.36 4.76
CA LEU A 110 -2.84 12.47 6.16
C LEU A 110 -1.73 12.11 7.15
N CYS A 111 -0.65 11.45 6.72
CA CYS A 111 0.53 11.21 7.54
C CYS A 111 1.39 12.48 7.69
N PHE A 112 1.30 13.43 6.76
CA PHE A 112 2.10 14.65 6.74
C PHE A 112 1.36 15.86 7.34
N SER A 113 2.12 16.81 7.84
CA SER A 113 1.64 18.12 8.30
C SER A 113 2.41 19.25 7.60
N GLY A 114 1.90 20.48 7.65
CA GLY A 114 2.60 21.67 7.13
C GLY A 114 2.76 21.72 5.61
N GLU A 115 3.92 22.19 5.13
CA GLU A 115 4.20 22.40 3.70
C GLU A 115 4.27 21.08 2.91
N ASP A 116 4.86 20.02 3.49
CA ASP A 116 4.98 18.72 2.82
C ASP A 116 3.60 18.15 2.48
N GLN A 117 2.62 18.34 3.35
CA GLN A 117 1.24 17.91 3.16
C GLN A 117 0.62 18.46 1.86
N LYS A 118 1.03 19.65 1.41
CA LYS A 118 0.45 20.32 0.24
C LYS A 118 0.71 19.56 -1.06
N TRP A 119 1.89 18.96 -1.19
CA TRP A 119 2.36 18.34 -2.42
C TRP A 119 2.35 16.81 -2.38
N THR A 120 2.06 16.21 -1.21
CA THR A 120 2.06 14.75 -1.02
C THR A 120 1.18 14.03 -2.03
N SER A 121 -0.07 14.45 -2.22
CA SER A 121 -0.99 13.74 -3.13
C SER A 121 -0.45 13.72 -4.57
N SER A 122 0.09 14.84 -5.06
CA SER A 122 0.68 14.91 -6.41
C SER A 122 1.93 14.04 -6.52
N GLN A 123 2.84 14.09 -5.55
CA GLN A 123 4.02 13.23 -5.53
C GLN A 123 3.63 11.74 -5.57
N VAL A 124 2.65 11.35 -4.75
CA VAL A 124 2.20 9.96 -4.68
C VAL A 124 1.55 9.53 -5.99
N MET A 125 0.72 10.36 -6.59
CA MET A 125 0.01 10.04 -7.83
C MET A 125 0.95 9.96 -9.04
N ASP A 126 1.87 10.91 -9.15
CA ASP A 126 2.68 11.10 -10.36
C ASP A 126 4.00 10.32 -10.33
N ILE A 127 4.50 9.97 -9.13
CA ILE A 127 5.78 9.28 -8.96
C ILE A 127 5.59 7.94 -8.24
N GLU A 128 5.11 7.94 -7.01
CA GLU A 128 5.18 6.77 -6.14
C GLU A 128 4.26 5.63 -6.61
N ALA A 129 3.01 5.95 -7.00
CA ALA A 129 2.07 4.96 -7.50
C ALA A 129 2.57 4.30 -8.81
N PRO A 130 3.03 5.05 -9.83
CA PRO A 130 3.69 4.47 -11.00
C PRO A 130 4.89 3.58 -10.65
N GLU A 131 5.76 3.98 -9.72
CA GLU A 131 6.90 3.18 -9.29
C GLU A 131 6.46 1.84 -8.67
N ILE A 132 5.47 1.86 -7.78
CA ILE A 132 4.88 0.63 -7.21
C ILE A 132 4.39 -0.29 -8.32
N LEU A 133 3.66 0.26 -9.31
CA LEU A 133 3.14 -0.53 -10.43
C LEU A 133 4.24 -1.17 -11.26
N ILE A 134 5.35 -0.47 -11.50
CA ILE A 134 6.50 -1.02 -12.23
C ILE A 134 7.04 -2.26 -11.50
N HIS A 135 7.18 -2.20 -10.17
CA HIS A 135 7.67 -3.33 -9.39
C HIS A 135 6.68 -4.49 -9.36
N LEU A 136 5.39 -4.22 -9.14
CA LEU A 136 4.36 -5.26 -9.13
C LEU A 136 4.21 -5.93 -10.49
N LYS A 137 4.16 -5.17 -11.60
CA LYS A 137 4.08 -5.73 -12.97
C LYS A 137 5.26 -6.64 -13.30
N ARG A 138 6.44 -6.41 -12.72
CA ARG A 138 7.61 -7.30 -12.87
C ARG A 138 7.53 -8.55 -11.99
N ALA A 139 6.98 -8.44 -10.78
CA ALA A 139 6.93 -9.53 -9.82
C ALA A 139 5.77 -10.51 -10.06
N THR A 140 4.58 -10.00 -10.39
CA THR A 140 3.34 -10.77 -10.50
C THR A 140 3.40 -11.96 -11.46
N PRO A 141 4.02 -11.88 -12.66
CA PRO A 141 4.10 -13.03 -13.57
C PRO A 141 4.79 -14.25 -12.94
N ASN A 142 5.73 -14.06 -12.01
CA ASN A 142 6.46 -15.14 -11.36
C ASN A 142 5.59 -15.95 -10.37
N LEU A 143 4.37 -15.49 -10.07
CA LEU A 143 3.41 -16.23 -9.23
C LEU A 143 2.74 -17.40 -9.97
N PHE A 144 2.86 -17.45 -11.30
CA PHE A 144 2.18 -18.41 -12.17
C PHE A 144 3.14 -19.33 -12.94
N MET A 145 4.43 -19.26 -12.63
CA MET A 145 5.47 -20.11 -13.22
C MET A 145 5.60 -21.40 -12.43
#